data_AF-A0A0D8Y5V7-F1
#
_entry.id   AF-A0A0D8Y5V7-F1
#
_cell.length_a   1.000
_cell.length_b   1.000
_cell.length_c   1.000
_cell.angle_alpha   90.00
_cell.angle_beta   90.00
_cell.angle_gamma   90.00
#
_symmetry.space_group_name_H-M   'P 1'
#
loop_
_entity.id
_entity.type
_entity.pdbx_description
1 polymer ?
#
loop_
_entity_poly.entity_id
_entity_poly.type
_entity_poly.pdbx_seq_one_letter_code
_entity_poly.pdbx_strand_id
1 'polypeptide(L)'
;MHRIFTKLFEDYNRHIRPVRNLSTTTIVYMDNGLRSIINTEEVNQVIVLKEWLRMFWQDEFLVWNPADYDNITEIKVPRSLIWLPDVTRIDLLDLSQPMSDDQSFVILDHTGFIRHSVDQVVTVFCDYKITM
;
A
#
# COMPACT_ATOMS: atom_id res chain seq x y z
N MET A 1 -23.09 -6.88 -1.81
CA MET A 1 -21.68 -6.72 -2.27
C MET A 1 -21.55 -6.28 -3.72
N HIS A 2 -22.21 -6.90 -4.71
CA HIS A 2 -22.12 -6.43 -6.11
C HIS A 2 -22.63 -4.99 -6.33
N ARG A 3 -23.74 -4.59 -5.70
CA ARG A 3 -24.34 -3.25 -5.87
C ARG A 3 -23.43 -2.10 -5.43
N ILE A 4 -22.80 -2.23 -4.26
CA ILE A 4 -21.86 -1.21 -3.74
C ILE A 4 -20.64 -1.09 -4.65
N PHE A 5 -20.07 -2.21 -5.08
CA PHE A 5 -18.89 -2.21 -5.93
C PHE A 5 -19.17 -1.52 -7.27
N THR A 6 -20.26 -1.90 -7.96
CA THR A 6 -20.65 -1.23 -9.21
C THR A 6 -20.84 0.27 -9.01
N LYS A 7 -21.45 0.69 -7.90
CA LYS A 7 -21.71 2.11 -7.66
C LYS A 7 -20.47 2.94 -7.37
N LEU A 8 -19.53 2.39 -6.60
CA LEU A 8 -18.27 3.08 -6.27
C LEU A 8 -17.36 3.25 -7.49
N PHE A 9 -17.38 2.30 -8.43
CA PHE A 9 -16.43 2.25 -9.56
C PHE A 9 -17.01 2.70 -10.91
N GLU A 10 -18.27 3.15 -10.97
CA GLU A 10 -18.95 3.56 -12.21
C GLU A 10 -18.21 4.68 -12.97
N ASP A 11 -17.78 5.73 -12.25
CA ASP A 11 -17.08 6.90 -12.81
C ASP A 11 -15.72 7.15 -12.13
N TYR A 12 -15.18 6.14 -11.46
CA TYR A 12 -13.94 6.28 -10.71
C TYR A 12 -12.73 6.18 -11.64
N ASN A 13 -11.85 7.19 -11.60
CA ASN A 13 -10.61 7.19 -12.37
C ASN A 13 -9.39 6.99 -11.45
N ARG A 14 -8.84 5.77 -11.47
CA ARG A 14 -7.65 5.38 -10.69
C ARG A 14 -6.39 6.18 -10.99
N HIS A 15 -6.32 6.89 -12.11
CA HIS A 15 -5.14 7.65 -12.50
C HIS A 15 -5.14 9.08 -11.93
N ILE A 16 -6.22 9.48 -11.26
CA ILE A 16 -6.38 10.82 -10.69
C ILE A 16 -6.26 10.73 -9.17
N ARG A 17 -5.50 11.65 -8.57
CA ARG A 17 -5.35 11.76 -7.11
C ARG A 17 -6.73 11.93 -6.44
N PRO A 18 -7.05 11.17 -5.39
CA PRO A 18 -8.42 11.04 -4.90
C PRO A 18 -8.83 12.17 -3.94
N VAL A 19 -8.86 13.39 -4.46
CA VAL A 19 -9.20 14.60 -3.72
C VAL A 19 -10.17 15.47 -4.52
N ARG A 20 -11.21 15.99 -3.86
CA ARG A 20 -12.24 16.84 -4.49
C ARG A 20 -11.72 18.25 -4.76
N ASN A 21 -10.90 18.81 -3.87
CA ASN A 21 -10.26 20.10 -4.05
C ASN A 21 -8.78 19.93 -4.39
N LEU A 22 -8.36 20.33 -5.59
CA LEU A 22 -6.98 20.16 -6.05
C LEU A 22 -5.94 20.88 -5.18
N SER A 23 -6.34 21.90 -4.42
CA SER A 23 -5.47 22.60 -3.45
C SER A 23 -5.22 21.81 -2.17
N THR A 24 -6.01 20.76 -1.89
CA THR A 24 -5.86 19.93 -0.69
C THR A 24 -4.83 18.82 -0.92
N THR A 25 -4.02 18.54 0.11
CA THR A 25 -3.00 17.49 0.09
C THR A 25 -3.59 16.14 0.50
N THR A 26 -3.30 15.10 -0.28
CA THR A 26 -3.54 13.71 0.13
C THR A 26 -2.44 13.27 1.08
N ILE A 27 -2.80 12.96 2.32
CA ILE A 27 -1.84 12.47 3.33
C ILE A 27 -1.76 10.94 3.22
N VAL A 28 -0.53 10.43 3.12
CA VAL A 28 -0.24 9.00 3.10
C VAL A 28 0.57 8.67 4.35
N TYR A 29 0.00 7.86 5.23
CA TYR A 29 0.72 7.31 6.38
C TYR A 29 1.40 6.02 5.96
N MET A 30 2.66 5.87 6.36
CA MET A 30 3.47 4.69 6.04
C MET A 30 4.02 4.10 7.32
N ASP A 31 3.99 2.78 7.41
CA ASP A 31 4.51 2.01 8.52
C ASP A 31 5.28 0.82 7.94
N ASN A 32 6.53 0.65 8.35
CA ASN A 32 7.41 -0.40 7.87
C ASN A 32 7.89 -1.24 9.05
N GLY A 33 7.58 -2.53 9.03
CA GLY A 33 7.95 -3.45 10.09
C GLY A 33 8.89 -4.54 9.60
N LEU A 34 10.06 -4.63 10.23
CA LEU A 34 10.97 -5.75 10.05
C LEU A 34 10.32 -7.04 10.57
N ARG A 35 10.21 -8.08 9.73
CA ARG A 35 9.77 -9.42 10.15
C ARG A 35 10.96 -10.31 10.50
N SER A 36 11.99 -10.34 9.66
CA SER A 36 13.18 -11.16 9.88
C SER A 36 14.35 -10.70 9.02
N ILE A 37 15.56 -10.91 9.50
CA ILE A 37 16.77 -10.83 8.69
C ILE A 37 16.96 -12.19 8.01
N ILE A 38 17.01 -12.22 6.68
CA ILE A 38 17.17 -13.46 5.90
C ILE A 38 18.66 -13.79 5.74
N ASN A 39 19.46 -12.79 5.35
CA ASN A 39 20.89 -12.96 5.10
C ASN A 39 21.64 -11.65 5.30
N THR A 40 22.93 -11.72 5.64
CA THR A 40 23.84 -10.58 5.78
C THR A 40 25.14 -10.88 5.08
N GLU A 41 25.56 -10.03 4.15
CA GLU A 41 26.85 -10.09 3.48
C GLU A 41 27.72 -8.92 3.92
N GLU A 42 28.60 -9.18 4.87
CA GLU A 42 29.41 -8.16 5.54
C GLU A 42 30.38 -7.47 4.58
N VAL A 43 31.03 -8.23 3.69
CA VAL A 43 32.04 -7.72 2.75
C VAL A 43 31.44 -6.71 1.76
N ASN A 44 30.23 -6.99 1.27
CA ASN A 44 29.55 -6.15 0.28
C ASN A 44 28.56 -5.16 0.91
N GLN A 45 28.47 -5.12 2.24
CA GLN A 45 27.58 -4.20 2.96
C GLN A 45 26.08 -4.38 2.60
N VAL A 46 25.64 -5.63 2.44
CA VAL A 46 24.26 -5.98 2.00
C VAL A 46 23.51 -6.77 3.07
N ILE A 47 22.25 -6.41 3.35
CA ILE A 47 21.31 -7.25 4.09
C ILE A 47 20.11 -7.60 3.21
N VAL A 48 19.68 -8.86 3.27
CA VAL A 48 18.38 -9.31 2.76
C VAL A 48 17.40 -9.41 3.93
N LEU A 49 16.30 -8.65 3.87
CA LEU A 49 15.28 -8.56 4.92
C LEU A 49 13.94 -9.07 4.42
N LYS A 50 13.15 -9.68 5.30
CA LYS A 50 11.71 -9.81 5.14
C LYS A 50 11.03 -8.74 5.99
N GLU A 51 10.14 -7.97 5.39
CA GLU A 51 9.41 -6.91 6.06
C GLU A 51 7.96 -6.83 5.55
N TRP A 52 7.14 -6.07 6.26
CA TRP A 52 5.87 -5.61 5.74
C TRP A 52 5.89 -4.10 5.60
N LEU A 53 5.36 -3.60 4.48
CA LEU A 53 5.06 -2.21 4.25
C LEU A 53 3.55 -2.02 4.33
N ARG A 54 3.09 -1.17 5.25
CA ARG A 54 1.70 -0.74 5.35
C ARG A 54 1.57 0.71 4.94
N MET A 55 0.58 0.98 4.11
CA MET A 55 0.21 2.31 3.67
C MET A 55 -1.26 2.55 3.99
N PHE A 56 -1.54 3.78 4.42
CA PHE A 56 -2.87 4.23 4.79
C PHE A 56 -3.13 5.60 4.16
N TRP A 57 -4.26 5.73 3.48
CA TRP A 57 -4.66 7.01 2.89
C TRP A 57 -6.18 7.10 2.80
N GLN A 58 -6.67 8.32 2.55
CA GLN A 58 -8.08 8.61 2.34
C GLN A 58 -8.35 8.77 0.84
N ASP A 59 -9.42 8.15 0.34
CA ASP A 59 -9.98 8.40 -0.98
C ASP A 59 -11.37 9.06 -0.84
N GLU A 60 -11.49 10.33 -1.23
CA GLU A 60 -12.71 11.13 -1.05
C GLU A 60 -13.86 10.75 -2.00
N PHE A 61 -13.59 9.87 -2.97
CA PHE A 61 -14.57 9.39 -3.96
C PHE A 61 -15.10 8.00 -3.61
N LEU A 62 -14.35 7.20 -2.85
CA LEU A 62 -14.71 5.84 -2.47
C LEU A 62 -15.41 5.76 -1.11
N VAL A 63 -16.49 6.54 -0.94
CA VAL A 63 -17.24 6.68 0.31
C VAL A 63 -18.68 6.18 0.14
N TRP A 64 -19.22 5.51 1.15
CA TRP A 64 -20.64 5.15 1.18
C TRP A 64 -21.24 5.22 2.59
N ASN A 65 -22.57 5.26 2.64
CA ASN A 65 -23.31 5.12 3.89
C ASN A 65 -23.62 3.63 4.12
N PRO A 66 -23.15 3.00 5.21
CA PRO A 66 -23.42 1.59 5.51
C PRO A 66 -24.91 1.25 5.52
N ALA A 67 -25.78 2.19 5.95
CA ALA A 67 -27.23 1.97 6.01
C ALA A 67 -27.86 1.65 4.63
N ASP A 68 -27.24 2.11 3.54
CA ASP A 68 -27.72 1.87 2.17
C ASP A 68 -27.29 0.49 1.64
N TYR A 69 -26.42 -0.23 2.35
CA TYR A 69 -25.78 -1.47 1.91
C TYR A 69 -25.65 -2.48 3.04
N ASP A 70 -26.77 -2.81 3.70
CA ASP A 70 -26.85 -3.88 4.71
C ASP A 70 -25.84 -3.71 5.88
N ASN A 71 -25.52 -2.46 6.24
CA ASN A 71 -24.51 -2.10 7.25
C ASN A 71 -23.10 -2.62 6.95
N ILE A 72 -22.77 -2.83 5.67
CA ILE A 72 -21.40 -3.14 5.25
C ILE A 72 -20.52 -1.91 5.50
N THR A 73 -19.51 -2.05 6.36
CA THR A 73 -18.57 -0.97 6.70
C THR A 73 -17.22 -1.11 6.01
N GLU A 74 -16.88 -2.30 5.49
CA GLU A 74 -15.61 -2.56 4.83
C GLU A 74 -15.78 -3.52 3.65
N ILE A 75 -14.99 -3.30 2.60
CA ILE A 75 -14.89 -4.19 1.44
C ILE A 75 -13.44 -4.44 1.06
N LYS A 76 -13.19 -5.60 0.43
CA LYS A 76 -11.90 -5.89 -0.20
C LYS A 76 -11.95 -5.47 -1.66
N VAL A 77 -10.96 -4.70 -2.09
CA VAL A 77 -10.89 -4.17 -3.45
C VAL A 77 -9.56 -4.58 -4.08
N PRO A 78 -9.53 -5.12 -5.31
CA PRO A 78 -8.30 -5.31 -6.05
C PRO A 78 -7.53 -3.98 -6.15
N ARG A 79 -6.25 -3.96 -5.78
CA ARG A 79 -5.47 -2.73 -5.79
C ARG A 79 -5.40 -2.07 -7.18
N SER A 80 -5.57 -2.87 -8.24
CA SER A 80 -5.52 -2.43 -9.64
C SER A 80 -6.70 -1.52 -10.04
N LEU A 81 -7.77 -1.47 -9.25
CA LEU A 81 -8.96 -0.68 -9.55
C LEU A 81 -8.98 0.69 -8.87
N ILE A 82 -8.03 0.95 -7.97
CA ILE A 82 -7.97 2.19 -7.19
C ILE A 82 -6.71 2.99 -7.49
N TRP A 83 -6.73 4.27 -7.17
CA TRP A 83 -5.52 5.08 -7.12
C TRP A 83 -4.58 4.54 -6.04
N LEU A 84 -3.30 4.45 -6.37
CA LEU A 84 -2.23 4.06 -5.45
C LEU A 84 -1.19 5.18 -5.40
N PRO A 85 -0.68 5.55 -4.21
CA PRO A 85 0.41 6.50 -4.11
C PRO A 85 1.67 5.90 -4.74
N ASP A 86 2.37 6.72 -5.53
CA ASP A 86 3.67 6.34 -6.09
C ASP A 86 4.74 6.47 -4.99
N VAL A 87 5.13 5.33 -4.42
CA VAL A 87 6.12 5.23 -3.35
C VAL A 87 7.27 4.35 -3.84
N THR A 88 8.45 4.95 -3.97
CA THR A 88 9.68 4.26 -4.35
C THR A 88 10.68 4.31 -3.18
N ARG A 89 11.40 3.22 -2.95
CA ARG A 89 12.48 3.17 -1.94
C ARG A 89 13.83 3.44 -2.61
N ILE A 90 14.60 4.36 -2.01
CA ILE A 90 15.82 4.91 -2.61
C ILE A 90 17.02 3.95 -2.42
N ASP A 91 17.09 3.24 -1.30
CA ASP A 91 18.28 2.45 -0.90
C ASP A 91 18.19 0.94 -1.25
N LEU A 92 17.37 0.57 -2.22
CA LEU A 92 17.22 -0.83 -2.64
C LEU A 92 18.23 -1.18 -3.73
N LEU A 93 19.05 -2.20 -3.46
CA LEU A 93 20.04 -2.74 -4.40
C LEU A 93 19.42 -3.72 -5.41
N ASP A 94 18.39 -4.45 -4.98
CA ASP A 94 17.58 -5.31 -5.85
C ASP A 94 16.12 -5.25 -5.40
N LEU A 95 15.24 -4.90 -6.34
CA LEU A 95 13.79 -5.02 -6.18
C LEU A 95 13.44 -6.49 -6.45
N SER A 96 13.69 -7.37 -5.47
CA SER A 96 13.10 -8.72 -5.57
C SER A 96 11.59 -8.51 -5.72
N GLN A 97 11.03 -9.06 -6.80
CA GLN A 97 9.72 -8.66 -7.34
C GLN A 97 8.70 -8.48 -6.21
N PRO A 98 8.00 -7.34 -6.12
CA PRO A 98 6.85 -7.26 -5.24
C PRO A 98 5.97 -8.49 -5.55
N MET A 99 5.54 -9.20 -4.51
CA MET A 99 4.61 -10.33 -4.65
C MET A 99 3.57 -9.98 -5.71
N SER A 100 3.41 -10.85 -6.72
CA SER A 100 2.84 -10.50 -8.02
C SER A 100 1.73 -9.44 -7.94
N ASP A 101 1.94 -8.36 -8.67
CA ASP A 101 1.14 -7.13 -8.74
C ASP A 101 -0.38 -7.36 -8.92
N ASP A 102 -0.76 -8.54 -9.42
CA ASP A 102 -2.11 -8.91 -9.86
C ASP A 102 -2.99 -9.60 -8.80
N GLN A 103 -2.44 -9.97 -7.62
CA GLN A 103 -3.22 -10.66 -6.57
C GLN A 103 -3.39 -9.87 -5.27
N SER A 104 -2.90 -8.64 -5.23
CA SER A 104 -2.98 -7.80 -4.04
C SER A 104 -4.37 -7.13 -3.90
N PHE A 105 -4.97 -7.29 -2.73
CA PHE A 105 -6.20 -6.61 -2.33
C PHE A 105 -5.90 -5.59 -1.26
N VAL A 106 -6.62 -4.47 -1.29
CA VAL A 106 -6.69 -3.51 -0.20
C VAL A 106 -7.98 -3.68 0.58
N ILE A 107 -7.98 -3.20 1.82
CA ILE A 107 -9.20 -3.05 2.61
C ILE A 107 -9.64 -1.59 2.50
N LEU A 108 -10.84 -1.36 2.01
CA LEU A 108 -11.49 -0.06 1.93
C LEU A 108 -12.63 0.00 2.95
N ASP A 109 -12.62 1.02 3.79
CA ASP A 109 -13.67 1.34 4.75
C ASP A 109 -14.71 2.30 4.12
N HIS A 110 -15.94 2.27 4.63
CA HIS A 110 -17.06 3.11 4.20
C HIS A 110 -16.79 4.62 4.24
N THR A 111 -15.87 5.04 5.09
CA THR A 111 -15.41 6.42 5.19
C THR A 111 -14.55 6.84 4.00
N GLY A 112 -14.02 5.90 3.21
CA GLY A 112 -13.00 6.15 2.18
C GLY A 112 -11.57 5.88 2.65
N PHE A 113 -11.37 5.40 3.88
CA PHE A 113 -10.04 5.08 4.40
C PHE A 113 -9.56 3.73 3.85
N ILE A 114 -8.36 3.72 3.27
CA ILE A 114 -7.77 2.56 2.61
C ILE A 114 -6.57 2.06 3.39
N ARG A 115 -6.50 0.73 3.55
CA ARG A 115 -5.39 0.01 4.17
C ARG A 115 -4.78 -0.94 3.15
N HIS A 116 -3.54 -0.67 2.76
CA HIS A 116 -2.75 -1.54 1.89
C HIS A 116 -1.56 -2.09 2.68
N SER A 117 -1.39 -3.41 2.69
CA SER A 117 -0.27 -4.07 3.36
C SER A 117 0.38 -5.03 2.37
N VAL A 118 1.68 -4.89 2.17
CA VAL A 118 2.47 -5.76 1.30
C VAL A 118 3.58 -6.39 2.12
N ASP A 119 3.68 -7.71 2.06
CA ASP A 119 4.84 -8.44 2.55
C ASP A 119 5.88 -8.51 1.43
N GLN A 120 7.12 -8.12 1.73
CA GLN A 120 8.19 -8.09 0.73
C GLN A 120 9.51 -8.59 1.29
N VAL A 121 10.32 -9.12 0.38
CA VAL A 121 11.73 -9.40 0.61
C VAL A 121 12.51 -8.28 -0.06
N VAL A 122 13.38 -7.61 0.68
CA VAL A 122 14.14 -6.46 0.20
C VAL A 122 15.62 -6.67 0.43
N THR A 123 16.41 -6.31 -0.57
CA THR A 123 17.87 -6.27 -0.46
C THR A 123 18.30 -4.83 -0.32
N VAL A 124 18.83 -4.48 0.84
CA VAL A 124 19.21 -3.11 1.22
C VAL A 124 20.71 -3.00 1.41
N PHE A 125 21.26 -1.84 1.08
CA PHE A 125 22.60 -1.44 1.47
C PHE A 125 22.61 -0.98 2.94
N CYS A 126 23.66 -1.35 3.69
CA CYS A 126 23.86 -0.88 5.06
C CYS A 126 25.35 -0.77 5.39
N ASP A 127 25.77 0.41 5.87
CA ASP A 127 27.16 0.67 6.25
C ASP A 127 27.51 0.01 7.60
N TYR A 128 28.02 -1.23 7.55
CA TYR A 128 28.53 -1.91 8.75
C TYR A 128 29.87 -1.32 9.18
N LYS A 129 29.95 -0.89 10.44
CA LYS A 129 31.23 -0.61 11.10
C LYS A 129 31.62 -1.79 11.97
N ILE A 130 32.54 -2.60 11.46
CA ILE A 130 33.13 -3.71 12.23
C ILE A 130 34.31 -3.13 13.03
N THR A 131 34.13 -2.95 14.33
CA THR A 131 35.23 -2.62 15.25
C THR A 131 35.87 -3.91 15.75
N MET A 132 37.20 -4.04 15.56
CA MET A 132 38.04 -5.08 16.16
C MET A 132 38.50 -4.70 17.56
#